data_AF-A0A4Y3VKW8-F1
#
_entry.id   AF-A0A4Y3VKW8-F1
#
_cell.length_a   1.000
_cell.length_b   1.000
_cell.length_c   1.000
_cell.angle_alpha   90.00
_cell.angle_beta   90.00
_cell.angle_gamma   90.00
#
_symmetry.space_group_name_H-M   'P 1'
#
loop_
_entity.id
_entity.type
_entity.pdbx_description
1 polymer ?
#
loop_
_entity_poly.entity_id
_entity_poly.type
_entity_poly.pdbx_seq_one_letter_code
_entity_poly.pdbx_strand_id
1 'polypeptide(L)'
;MKLKAVATLVLVGAGGIAIVAATGVWALSGGLYGCTRADEELAPTLASLSILDAHPSQTQPQGERYSGCDEDDGFAYAGQYFRLTTSRVSVLTFYRKAATEDGWRLQNASSSPSPAPGSLAVDTSALCFEKPIAGTTAHLAVWFPSDLGDSPDDFGLEVTASRDGTAWC
;
A
#
# COMPACT_ATOMS: atom_id res chain seq x y z
N MET A 1 -48.91 -51.48 -41.01
CA MET A 1 -47.55 -50.89 -40.92
C MET A 1 -47.11 -50.98 -39.45
N LYS A 2 -46.66 -52.11 -38.87
CA LYS A 2 -45.34 -52.81 -38.93
C LYS A 2 -44.14 -51.83 -38.90
N LEU A 3 -43.64 -51.44 -37.71
CA LEU A 3 -42.44 -51.99 -36.97
C LEU A 3 -41.13 -51.67 -37.75
N LYS A 4 -40.09 -50.99 -37.24
CA LYS A 4 -39.42 -51.02 -35.92
C LYS A 4 -38.54 -49.79 -35.69
N ALA A 5 -38.28 -49.54 -34.40
CA ALA A 5 -37.19 -48.73 -33.86
C ALA A 5 -35.81 -49.13 -34.41
N VAL A 6 -34.89 -48.16 -34.50
CA VAL A 6 -33.45 -48.42 -34.54
C VAL A 6 -32.84 -47.90 -33.25
N ALA A 7 -32.20 -48.84 -32.56
CA ALA A 7 -31.53 -48.71 -31.30
C ALA A 7 -30.12 -48.11 -31.46
N THR A 8 -29.79 -47.23 -30.52
CA THR A 8 -28.56 -47.20 -29.71
C THR A 8 -27.21 -47.46 -30.36
N LEU A 9 -26.31 -46.47 -30.23
CA LEU A 9 -24.96 -46.76 -29.76
C LEU A 9 -24.41 -45.59 -28.94
N VAL A 10 -24.60 -45.73 -27.61
CA VAL A 10 -23.78 -45.04 -26.61
C VAL A 10 -22.40 -45.68 -26.67
N LEU A 11 -21.41 -44.93 -27.17
CA LEU A 11 -20.00 -45.25 -26.95
C LEU A 11 -19.53 -44.43 -25.75
N VAL A 12 -19.45 -45.12 -24.61
CA VAL A 12 -18.68 -44.70 -23.45
C VAL A 12 -17.21 -44.66 -23.87
N GLY A 13 -16.74 -43.48 -24.27
CA GLY A 13 -15.33 -43.17 -24.35
C GLY A 13 -14.87 -42.68 -22.98
N ALA A 14 -14.05 -43.47 -22.29
CA ALA A 14 -13.36 -43.03 -21.10
C ALA A 14 -12.38 -41.89 -21.46
N GLY A 15 -12.58 -40.72 -20.84
CA GLY A 15 -11.61 -39.64 -20.83
C GLY A 15 -12.04 -38.40 -21.62
N GLY A 16 -12.29 -37.30 -20.90
CA GLY A 16 -12.21 -35.97 -21.48
C GLY A 16 -13.26 -34.96 -21.03
N ILE A 17 -12.79 -34.02 -20.22
CA ILE A 17 -13.26 -32.62 -20.12
C ILE A 17 -14.54 -32.40 -19.30
N ALA A 18 -14.37 -32.46 -17.98
CA ALA A 18 -15.07 -31.55 -17.07
C ALA A 18 -14.20 -30.28 -16.91
N ILE A 19 -14.37 -29.29 -17.79
CA ILE A 19 -13.76 -27.96 -17.61
C ILE A 19 -14.89 -26.93 -17.72
N VAL A 20 -15.67 -26.80 -16.65
CA VAL A 20 -16.54 -25.64 -16.44
C VAL A 20 -16.57 -25.36 -14.93
N ALA A 21 -15.55 -24.67 -14.40
CA ALA A 21 -15.60 -24.05 -13.07
C ALA A 21 -14.44 -23.09 -12.74
N ALA A 22 -13.45 -22.85 -13.62
CA ALA A 22 -12.26 -22.08 -13.23
C ALA A 22 -12.31 -20.58 -13.59
N THR A 23 -13.28 -20.12 -14.39
CA THR A 23 -13.30 -18.73 -14.89
C THR A 23 -14.14 -17.77 -14.03
N GLY A 24 -14.94 -18.27 -13.09
CA GLY A 24 -15.86 -17.45 -12.29
C GLY A 24 -15.27 -16.86 -11.00
N VAL A 25 -14.13 -17.35 -10.51
CA VAL A 25 -13.54 -16.88 -9.25
C VAL A 25 -12.78 -15.57 -9.43
N TRP A 26 -12.19 -15.34 -10.61
CA TRP A 26 -11.36 -14.17 -10.91
C TRP A 26 -12.12 -12.84 -10.94
N ALA A 27 -13.43 -12.87 -11.20
CA ALA A 27 -14.25 -11.66 -11.22
C ALA A 27 -14.74 -11.23 -9.82
N LEU A 28 -14.56 -12.07 -8.80
CA LEU A 28 -15.03 -11.82 -7.43
C LEU A 28 -13.91 -11.43 -6.45
N SER A 29 -12.69 -11.28 -6.96
CA SER A 29 -11.47 -11.01 -6.18
C SER A 29 -10.82 -9.65 -6.44
N GLY A 30 -11.48 -8.74 -7.15
CA GLY A 30 -10.90 -7.47 -7.61
C GLY A 30 -10.34 -7.63 -9.03
N GLY A 31 -10.68 -6.70 -9.93
CA GLY A 31 -10.40 -6.82 -11.36
C GLY A 31 -8.91 -6.70 -11.71
N LEU A 32 -8.61 -6.58 -13.01
CA LEU A 32 -7.26 -6.28 -13.53
C LEU A 32 -6.67 -4.94 -13.04
N TYR A 33 -7.42 -4.18 -12.25
CA TYR A 33 -7.14 -2.86 -11.73
C TYR A 33 -7.75 -2.74 -10.33
N GLY A 34 -7.03 -2.06 -9.44
CA GLY A 34 -7.44 -1.78 -8.07
C GLY A 34 -7.07 -2.82 -7.03
N CYS A 35 -7.57 -2.60 -5.83
CA CYS A 35 -7.13 -3.34 -4.67
C CYS A 35 -7.67 -4.76 -4.66
N THR A 36 -6.78 -5.72 -4.37
CA THR A 36 -7.19 -7.08 -4.10
C THR A 36 -7.67 -7.18 -2.65
N ARG A 37 -8.42 -8.26 -2.33
CA ARG A 37 -8.74 -8.58 -0.93
C ARG A 37 -7.48 -8.67 -0.05
N ALA A 38 -6.35 -9.12 -0.62
CA ALA A 38 -5.11 -9.25 0.13
C ALA A 38 -4.51 -7.87 0.49
N ASP A 39 -4.71 -6.85 -0.35
CA ASP A 39 -4.31 -5.47 -0.07
C ASP A 39 -5.27 -4.82 0.94
N GLU A 40 -6.58 -5.03 0.80
CA GLU A 40 -7.57 -4.57 1.79
C GLU A 40 -7.28 -5.11 3.21
N GLU A 41 -6.93 -6.41 3.31
CA GLU A 41 -6.57 -7.06 4.58
C GLU A 41 -5.21 -6.57 5.13
N LEU A 42 -4.36 -5.99 4.29
CA LEU A 42 -3.06 -5.45 4.69
C LEU A 42 -3.17 -4.09 5.37
N ALA A 43 -4.12 -3.24 4.95
CA ALA A 43 -4.33 -1.89 5.51
C ALA A 43 -4.42 -1.84 7.05
N PRO A 44 -5.25 -2.65 7.75
CA PRO A 44 -5.28 -2.64 9.21
C PRO A 44 -3.98 -3.13 9.85
N THR A 45 -3.23 -4.00 9.16
CA THR A 45 -1.88 -4.41 9.62
C THR A 45 -0.93 -3.22 9.58
N LEU A 46 -0.94 -2.42 8.50
CA LEU A 46 -0.13 -1.21 8.38
C LEU A 46 -0.53 -0.16 9.42
N ALA A 47 -1.83 0.03 9.66
CA ALA A 47 -2.35 0.99 10.64
C ALA A 47 -1.96 0.66 12.09
N SER A 48 -1.63 -0.60 12.37
CA SER A 48 -1.18 -1.08 13.68
C SER A 48 0.31 -0.86 13.96
N LEU A 49 1.08 -0.39 12.97
CA LEU A 49 2.52 -0.23 13.10
C LEU A 49 2.86 0.90 14.11
N SER A 50 3.68 0.57 15.10
CA SER A 50 4.11 1.49 16.16
C SER A 50 4.89 2.70 15.65
N ILE A 51 5.50 2.62 14.47
CA ILE A 51 6.19 3.76 13.87
C ILE A 51 5.22 4.93 13.61
N LEU A 52 3.92 4.67 13.43
CA LEU A 52 2.88 5.69 13.29
C LEU A 52 2.51 6.37 14.61
N ASP A 53 2.99 5.88 15.77
CA ASP A 53 2.94 6.58 17.06
C ASP A 53 4.20 7.40 17.34
N ALA A 54 5.30 7.11 16.64
CA ALA A 54 6.57 7.77 16.90
C ALA A 54 6.47 9.22 16.45
N HIS A 55 6.83 10.17 17.32
CA HIS A 55 6.93 11.58 16.94
C HIS A 55 7.95 12.31 17.84
N PRO A 56 8.50 13.45 17.39
CA PRO A 56 9.35 14.29 18.24
C PRO A 56 8.63 14.70 19.53
N SER A 57 9.40 14.97 20.58
CA SER A 57 8.84 15.50 21.84
C SER A 57 8.06 16.79 21.59
N GLN A 58 6.89 16.94 22.21
CA GLN A 58 5.96 18.07 22.05
C GLN A 58 5.20 18.12 20.71
N THR A 59 5.47 17.21 19.77
CA THR A 59 4.58 16.98 18.63
C THR A 59 3.35 16.20 19.11
N GLN A 60 2.19 16.48 18.53
CA GLN A 60 0.96 15.73 18.76
C GLN A 60 0.39 15.27 17.42
N PRO A 61 -0.24 14.07 17.38
CA PRO A 61 -0.98 13.63 16.21
C PRO A 61 -2.16 14.57 15.92
N GLN A 62 -2.40 14.78 14.63
CA GLN A 62 -3.55 15.51 14.11
C GLN A 62 -4.64 14.49 13.75
N GLY A 63 -5.76 14.54 14.45
CA GLY A 63 -6.88 13.63 14.22
C GLY A 63 -6.55 12.16 14.48
N GLU A 64 -7.34 11.28 13.88
CA GLU A 64 -7.13 9.83 13.93
C GLU A 64 -6.19 9.37 12.81
N ARG A 65 -5.63 8.18 12.96
CA ARG A 65 -4.92 7.51 11.87
C ARG A 65 -5.85 7.29 10.70
N TYR A 66 -5.27 7.34 9.51
CA TYR A 66 -5.96 6.95 8.29
C TYR A 66 -5.36 5.66 7.77
N SER A 67 -6.19 4.87 7.09
CA SER A 67 -5.77 3.67 6.38
C SER A 67 -6.78 3.30 5.33
N GLY A 68 -6.33 2.67 4.26
CA GLY A 68 -7.19 2.24 3.19
C GLY A 68 -6.41 1.51 2.12
N CYS A 69 -7.00 1.46 0.94
CA CYS A 69 -6.39 0.87 -0.22
C CYS A 69 -6.58 1.81 -1.41
N ASP A 70 -5.52 2.02 -2.17
CA ASP A 70 -5.52 2.84 -3.38
C ASP A 70 -6.08 2.01 -4.54
N GLU A 71 -7.29 2.33 -4.98
CA GLU A 71 -7.99 1.59 -6.04
C GLU A 71 -7.45 1.87 -7.45
N ASP A 72 -6.62 2.89 -7.62
CA ASP A 72 -6.02 3.19 -8.91
C ASP A 72 -4.72 2.39 -9.09
N ASP A 73 -3.89 2.35 -8.04
CA ASP A 73 -2.55 1.76 -8.07
C ASP A 73 -2.44 0.38 -7.39
N GLY A 74 -3.45 -0.04 -6.63
CA GLY A 74 -3.53 -1.38 -6.05
C GLY A 74 -2.57 -1.62 -4.88
N PHE A 75 -2.46 -0.67 -3.95
CA PHE A 75 -1.67 -0.83 -2.73
C PHE A 75 -2.42 -0.41 -1.47
N ALA A 76 -2.13 -1.08 -0.37
CA ALA A 76 -2.62 -0.70 0.94
C ALA A 76 -1.79 0.47 1.49
N TYR A 77 -2.44 1.39 2.20
CA TYR A 77 -1.77 2.49 2.90
C TYR A 77 -2.29 2.67 4.32
N ALA A 78 -1.42 3.21 5.18
CA ALA A 78 -1.81 3.74 6.47
C ALA A 78 -0.88 4.88 6.89
N GLY A 79 -1.40 5.88 7.59
CA GLY A 79 -0.60 7.02 7.98
C GLY A 79 -1.15 7.81 9.15
N GLN A 80 -0.37 8.82 9.53
CA GLN A 80 -0.67 9.74 10.62
C GLN A 80 -0.11 11.11 10.29
N TYR A 81 -0.97 12.13 10.40
CA TYR A 81 -0.55 13.53 10.35
C TYR A 81 -0.12 14.03 11.72
N PHE A 82 0.82 14.97 11.73
CA PHE A 82 1.32 15.59 12.94
C PHE A 82 1.51 17.08 12.72
N ARG A 83 1.31 17.85 13.79
CA ARG A 83 1.66 19.28 13.78
C ARG A 83 3.18 19.45 13.86
N LEU A 84 3.74 20.21 12.93
CA LEU A 84 5.13 20.61 12.93
C LEU A 84 5.40 21.62 14.07
N THR A 85 5.91 21.14 15.19
CA THR A 85 6.27 21.96 16.36
C THR A 85 7.77 22.22 16.48
N THR A 86 8.56 21.67 15.56
CA THR A 86 10.03 21.79 15.51
C THR A 86 10.48 21.98 14.05
N SER A 87 11.79 22.16 13.81
CA SER A 87 12.29 22.32 12.45
C SER A 87 12.14 21.03 11.63
N ARG A 88 11.96 21.15 10.31
CA ARG A 88 11.96 19.99 9.40
C ARG A 88 13.20 19.13 9.56
N VAL A 89 14.38 19.75 9.72
CA VAL A 89 15.65 19.03 9.95
C VAL A 89 15.59 18.18 11.23
N SER A 90 14.98 18.70 12.30
CA SER A 90 14.77 17.97 13.54
C SER A 90 13.82 16.79 13.37
N VAL A 91 12.72 16.97 12.62
CA VAL A 91 11.78 15.88 12.27
C VAL A 91 12.50 14.77 11.49
N LEU A 92 13.24 15.14 10.44
CA LEU A 92 13.95 14.16 9.61
C LEU A 92 15.05 13.43 10.40
N THR A 93 15.77 14.15 11.26
CA THR A 93 16.77 13.55 12.16
C THR A 93 16.12 12.57 13.14
N PHE A 94 14.96 12.93 13.69
CA PHE A 94 14.18 12.06 14.57
C PHE A 94 13.79 10.76 13.86
N TYR A 95 13.17 10.82 12.68
CA TYR A 95 12.71 9.62 11.98
C TYR A 95 13.82 8.76 11.40
N ARG A 96 14.96 9.33 10.98
CA ARG A 96 16.15 8.54 10.63
C ARG A 96 16.55 7.62 11.79
N LYS A 97 16.52 8.15 13.02
CA LYS A 97 16.82 7.36 14.22
C LYS A 97 15.69 6.39 14.55
N ALA A 98 14.47 6.89 14.73
CA ALA A 98 13.33 6.11 15.20
C ALA A 98 12.97 4.96 14.25
N ALA A 99 12.95 5.21 12.93
CA ALA A 99 12.66 4.17 11.95
C ALA A 99 13.78 3.11 11.92
N THR A 100 15.05 3.52 11.99
CA THR A 100 16.18 2.57 12.03
C THR A 100 16.15 1.71 13.31
N GLU A 101 15.83 2.30 14.46
CA GLU A 101 15.66 1.57 15.72
C GLU A 101 14.48 0.61 15.69
N ASP A 102 13.41 0.94 14.94
CA ASP A 102 12.29 0.05 14.66
C ASP A 102 12.61 -0.99 13.55
N GLY A 103 13.82 -0.96 12.97
CA GLY A 103 14.29 -1.94 11.99
C GLY A 103 13.94 -1.63 10.53
N TRP A 104 13.52 -0.40 10.23
CA TRP A 104 13.38 0.08 8.87
C TRP A 104 14.74 0.43 8.26
N ARG A 105 14.93 0.12 6.98
CA ARG A 105 16.14 0.44 6.23
C ARG A 105 15.90 1.64 5.32
N LEU A 106 16.69 2.70 5.51
CA LEU A 106 16.64 3.89 4.64
C LEU A 106 17.06 3.53 3.21
N GLN A 107 16.22 3.85 2.21
CA GLN A 107 16.50 3.59 0.79
C GLN A 107 17.62 4.48 0.24
N ASN A 108 17.55 5.77 0.54
CA ASN A 108 18.51 6.77 0.07
C ASN A 108 18.96 7.65 1.24
N ALA A 109 20.27 7.80 1.44
CA ALA A 109 20.83 8.65 2.50
C ALA A 109 20.55 10.15 2.28
N SER A 110 20.35 10.54 1.03
CA SER A 110 19.94 11.88 0.62
C SER A 110 18.42 11.94 0.62
N SER A 111 17.86 12.84 1.44
CA SER A 111 16.46 13.23 1.34
C SER A 111 16.17 13.72 -0.08
N SER A 112 15.04 13.31 -0.68
CA SER A 112 14.62 13.90 -1.95
C SER A 112 14.46 15.42 -1.73
N PRO A 113 15.09 16.27 -2.56
CA PRO A 113 14.94 17.71 -2.41
C PRO A 113 13.47 18.07 -2.63
N SER A 114 12.93 18.99 -1.82
CA SER A 114 11.57 19.49 -2.05
C SER A 114 11.44 19.95 -3.51
N PRO A 115 10.39 19.51 -4.22
CA PRO A 115 10.18 19.89 -5.61
C PRO A 115 10.16 21.41 -5.75
N ALA A 116 10.72 21.92 -6.86
CA ALA A 116 10.67 23.36 -7.13
C ALA A 116 9.21 23.80 -7.30
N PRO A 117 8.86 25.04 -6.90
CA PRO A 117 7.50 25.57 -7.08
C PRO A 117 7.04 25.41 -8.54
N GLY A 118 5.90 24.75 -8.75
CA GLY A 118 5.31 24.53 -10.08
C GLY A 118 5.88 23.34 -10.87
N SER A 119 6.77 22.52 -10.28
CA SER A 119 7.17 21.24 -10.88
C SER A 119 6.20 20.12 -10.52
N LEU A 120 6.07 19.12 -11.40
CA LEU A 120 5.33 17.89 -11.08
C LEU A 120 6.15 17.12 -10.04
N ALA A 121 5.64 17.05 -8.80
CA ALA A 121 6.24 16.23 -7.77
C ALA A 121 6.02 14.76 -8.12
N VAL A 122 7.09 14.07 -8.53
CA VAL A 122 7.07 12.62 -8.81
C VAL A 122 7.43 11.78 -7.59
N ASP A 123 8.01 12.42 -6.57
CA ASP A 123 8.33 11.88 -5.24
C ASP A 123 8.26 13.06 -4.28
N THR A 124 7.41 12.96 -3.25
CA THR A 124 7.24 14.00 -2.22
C THR A 124 7.83 13.57 -0.88
N SER A 125 8.39 12.36 -0.82
CA SER A 125 8.98 11.80 0.39
C SER A 125 10.30 12.50 0.70
N ALA A 126 10.37 13.14 1.86
CA ALA A 126 11.62 13.69 2.38
C ALA A 126 12.54 12.58 2.94
N LEU A 127 11.97 11.45 3.35
CA LEU A 127 12.68 10.20 3.65
C LEU A 127 11.85 9.03 3.15
N CYS A 128 12.53 8.00 2.65
CA CYS A 128 11.93 6.74 2.27
C CYS A 128 12.69 5.58 2.92
N PHE A 129 11.97 4.73 3.64
CA PHE A 129 12.50 3.51 4.26
C PHE A 129 11.75 2.29 3.79
N GLU A 130 12.33 1.10 3.97
CA GLU A 130 11.67 -0.17 3.71
C GLU A 130 11.80 -1.14 4.89
N LYS A 131 10.81 -2.02 5.05
CA LYS A 131 10.82 -3.12 6.02
C LYS A 131 9.90 -4.25 5.55
N PRO A 132 10.28 -5.54 5.72
CA PRO A 132 9.36 -6.63 5.43
C PRO A 132 8.22 -6.64 6.47
N ILE A 133 6.97 -6.56 6.01
CA ILE A 133 5.75 -6.62 6.83
C ILE A 133 4.78 -7.59 6.19
N ALA A 134 4.24 -8.52 6.98
CA ALA A 134 3.27 -9.53 6.52
C ALA A 134 3.68 -10.31 5.26
N GLY A 135 4.98 -10.49 5.00
CA GLY A 135 5.48 -11.22 3.82
C GLY A 135 5.57 -10.40 2.54
N THR A 136 5.37 -9.07 2.60
CA THR A 136 5.68 -8.13 1.51
C THR A 136 6.65 -7.04 1.99
N THR A 137 7.18 -6.24 1.07
CA THR A 137 7.95 -5.03 1.38
C THR A 137 6.99 -3.88 1.64
N ALA A 138 7.06 -3.30 2.84
CA ALA A 138 6.40 -2.04 3.15
C ALA A 138 7.39 -0.89 3.00
N HIS A 139 6.89 0.25 2.55
CA HIS A 139 7.62 1.49 2.37
C HIS A 139 7.11 2.52 3.36
N LEU A 140 7.99 3.16 4.13
CA LEU A 140 7.66 4.25 5.05
C LEU A 140 8.18 5.56 4.49
N ALA A 141 7.28 6.50 4.27
CA ALA A 141 7.58 7.86 3.84
C ALA A 141 7.41 8.84 5.01
N VAL A 142 8.36 9.78 5.11
CA VAL A 142 8.17 11.03 5.86
C VAL A 142 8.02 12.14 4.82
N TRP A 143 6.93 12.89 4.84
CA TRP A 143 6.64 13.90 3.83
C TRP A 143 6.05 15.18 4.44
N PHE A 144 6.09 16.28 3.69
CA PHE A 144 5.60 17.58 4.16
C PHE A 144 4.56 18.13 3.17
N PRO A 145 3.27 18.26 3.57
CA PRO A 145 2.21 18.85 2.73
C PRO A 145 2.59 20.19 2.11
N SER A 146 3.41 20.96 2.82
CA SER A 146 3.95 22.25 2.39
C SER A 146 4.75 22.19 1.09
N ASP A 147 5.32 21.03 0.74
CA ASP A 147 6.06 20.84 -0.50
C ASP A 147 5.11 20.73 -1.71
N LEU A 148 3.83 20.46 -1.44
CA LEU A 148 2.71 20.50 -2.38
C LEU A 148 1.91 21.81 -2.30
N GLY A 149 2.34 22.76 -1.47
CA GLY A 149 1.65 24.03 -1.26
C GLY A 149 0.45 23.95 -0.31
N ASP A 150 0.33 22.88 0.47
CA ASP A 150 -0.73 22.67 1.46
C ASP A 150 -0.19 22.75 2.90
N SER A 151 -1.03 23.09 3.88
CA SER A 151 -0.83 22.84 5.32
C SER A 151 0.63 23.02 5.79
N PRO A 152 1.14 24.27 5.81
CA PRO A 152 2.58 24.58 5.98
C PRO A 152 3.15 24.17 7.34
N ASP A 153 2.27 23.95 8.31
CA ASP A 153 2.58 23.67 9.70
C ASP A 153 2.43 22.19 10.04
N ASP A 154 2.30 21.29 9.06
CA ASP A 154 2.12 19.86 9.28
C ASP A 154 3.20 19.01 8.57
N PHE A 155 3.32 17.77 9.01
CA PHE A 155 4.06 16.71 8.31
C PHE A 155 3.31 15.38 8.44
N GLY A 156 3.57 14.47 7.49
CA GLY A 156 2.92 13.16 7.43
C GLY A 156 3.91 12.03 7.58
N LEU A 157 3.45 10.94 8.21
CA LEU A 157 3.98 9.61 8.02
C LEU A 157 3.00 8.80 7.20
N GLU A 158 3.52 8.06 6.23
CA GLU A 158 2.74 7.12 5.45
C GLU A 158 3.50 5.82 5.26
N VAL A 159 2.80 4.71 5.44
CA VAL A 159 3.28 3.38 5.13
C VAL A 159 2.43 2.84 3.99
N THR A 160 3.08 2.43 2.90
CA THR A 160 2.43 1.75 1.77
C THR A 160 2.99 0.34 1.63
N ALA A 161 2.16 -0.60 1.17
CA ALA A 161 2.59 -1.94 0.82
C ALA A 161 1.58 -2.57 -0.14
N SER A 162 2.06 -3.43 -1.03
CA SER A 162 1.20 -4.19 -1.94
C SER A 162 1.59 -5.67 -1.92
N ARG A 163 0.60 -6.57 -2.02
CA ARG A 163 0.83 -8.01 -2.16
C ARG A 163 1.00 -8.42 -3.60
N ASP A 164 0.22 -7.78 -4.49
CA ASP A 164 0.05 -8.19 -5.88
C ASP A 164 0.40 -7.08 -6.89
N GLY A 165 0.73 -5.88 -6.40
CA GLY A 165 1.12 -4.70 -7.17
C GLY A 165 2.43 -4.07 -6.71
N THR A 166 2.60 -2.78 -7.00
CA THR A 166 3.78 -1.99 -6.60
C THR A 166 3.38 -0.96 -5.55
N ALA A 167 4.18 -0.84 -4.50
CA ALA A 167 4.07 0.24 -3.51
C ALA A 167 5.39 1.02 -3.47
N TRP A 168 5.31 2.28 -3.03
CA TRP A 168 6.45 3.19 -2.99
C TRP A 168 6.29 4.23 -1.88
N CYS A 169 7.39 4.94 -1.60
CA CYS A 169 7.33 6.30 -1.11
C CYS A 169 7.24 7.22 -2.33
#